data_AF-O85256-F1
#
_entry.id   AF-O85256-F1
#
_cell.length_a   1.000
_cell.length_b   1.000
_cell.length_c   1.000
_cell.angle_alpha   90.00
_cell.angle_beta   90.00
_cell.angle_gamma   90.00
#
_symmetry.space_group_name_H-M   'P 1'
#
loop_
_entity.id
_entity.type
_entity.pdbx_description
1 polymer ?
#
loop_
_entity_poly.entity_id
_entity_poly.type
_entity_poly.pdbx_seq_one_letter_code
_entity_poly.pdbx_strand_id
1 'polypeptide(L)' 'MPTTRNNDMMVYCSFCGKSQEEVQKIIAGNNAFICNECVELAQEIIREELAEEVLADLSEVPKPIELLHILNHYVIGQD' A
#
# COMPACT_ATOMS: atom_id res chain seq x y z
N MET A 1 28.23 -44.85 1.36
CA MET A 1 27.64 -43.53 1.04
C MET A 1 26.74 -43.68 -0.19
N PRO A 2 25.47 -43.32 -0.09
CA PRO A 2 24.75 -42.80 -1.24
C PRO A 2 24.20 -41.40 -0.98
N THR A 3 24.14 -40.65 -2.07
CA THR A 3 23.87 -39.23 -2.21
C THR A 3 22.38 -38.92 -2.03
N THR A 4 22.02 -38.23 -0.94
CA THR A 4 20.71 -37.59 -0.84
C THR A 4 20.71 -36.37 -1.76
N ARG A 5 19.97 -36.47 -2.86
CA ARG A 5 19.72 -35.38 -3.79
C ARG A 5 18.78 -34.39 -3.09
N ASN A 6 19.32 -33.33 -2.51
CA ASN A 6 18.54 -32.13 -2.20
C ASN A 6 18.19 -31.47 -3.52
N ASN A 7 17.03 -31.84 -4.06
CA ASN A 7 16.38 -31.07 -5.11
C ASN A 7 15.63 -29.91 -4.43
N ASP A 8 16.40 -29.02 -3.78
CA ASP A 8 15.89 -27.75 -3.29
C ASP A 8 15.56 -26.91 -4.52
N MET A 9 14.30 -27.00 -4.99
CA MET A 9 13.76 -26.09 -5.99
C MET A 9 13.92 -24.68 -5.43
N MET A 10 14.96 -23.98 -5.86
CA MET A 10 15.17 -22.59 -5.48
C MET A 10 13.93 -21.79 -5.91
N VAL A 11 13.22 -21.27 -4.91
CA VAL A 11 12.07 -20.40 -5.11
C VAL A 11 12.58 -18.96 -5.18
N TYR A 12 12.11 -18.23 -6.19
CA TYR A 12 12.49 -16.84 -6.41
C TYR A 12 11.27 -15.93 -6.26
N CYS A 13 11.47 -14.75 -5.69
CA CYS A 13 10.45 -13.71 -5.66
C CYS A 13 10.16 -13.21 -7.08
N SER A 14 8.89 -13.20 -7.48
CA SER A 14 8.45 -12.72 -8.79
C SER A 14 8.61 -11.21 -9.00
N PHE A 15 8.87 -10.45 -7.93
CA PHE A 15 8.95 -8.99 -7.97
C PHE A 15 10.40 -8.49 -7.98
N CYS A 16 11.26 -9.01 -7.10
CA CYS A 16 12.66 -8.58 -6.99
C CYS A 16 13.67 -9.61 -7.52
N GLY A 17 13.25 -10.83 -7.84
CA GLY A 17 14.12 -11.90 -8.34
C GLY A 17 15.00 -12.58 -7.28
N LYS A 18 14.98 -12.13 -6.02
CA LYS A 18 15.77 -12.72 -4.93
C LYS A 18 15.32 -14.16 -4.63
N SER A 19 16.28 -15.01 -4.33
CA SER A 19 16.07 -16.39 -3.90
C SER A 19 15.61 -16.50 -2.45
N GLN A 20 15.07 -17.66 -2.06
CA GLN A 20 14.67 -17.95 -0.68
C GLN A 20 15.80 -17.83 0.34
N GLU A 21 17.07 -17.97 -0.06
CA GLU A 21 18.22 -17.81 0.84
C GLU A 21 18.58 -16.35 1.09
N GLU A 22 18.26 -15.45 0.16
CA GLU A 22 18.58 -14.02 0.24
C GLU A 22 17.55 -13.22 1.05
N VAL A 23 16.38 -13.80 1.32
CA VAL A 23 15.27 -13.14 2.00
C VAL A 23 14.82 -13.94 3.21
N GLN A 24 14.32 -13.25 4.23
CA GLN A 24 13.91 -13.94 5.46
C GLN A 24 12.68 -14.83 5.25
N LYS A 25 11.75 -14.41 4.39
CA LYS A 25 10.51 -15.14 4.09
C LYS A 25 10.07 -14.93 2.65
N ILE A 26 9.56 -16.00 2.03
CA ILE A 26 8.82 -15.96 0.77
C ILE A 26 7.43 -16.55 1.01
N ILE A 27 6.41 -15.86 0.50
CA ILE A 27 5.01 -16.28 0.51
C ILE A 27 4.68 -16.82 -0.88
N ALA A 28 4.17 -18.04 -0.95
CA ALA A 28 3.70 -18.68 -2.18
C ALA A 28 2.19 -18.45 -2.36
N GLY A 29 1.81 -17.89 -3.50
CA GLY A 29 0.43 -17.75 -3.97
C GLY A 29 0.14 -18.65 -5.17
N ASN A 30 -1.03 -18.45 -5.78
CA ASN A 30 -1.40 -19.19 -6.99
C ASN A 30 -0.55 -18.70 -8.17
N ASN A 31 0.48 -19.47 -8.54
CA ASN A 31 1.46 -19.16 -9.59
C ASN A 31 2.32 -17.90 -9.38
N ALA A 32 2.45 -17.40 -8.14
CA ALA A 32 3.25 -16.22 -7.82
C ALA A 32 3.97 -16.37 -6.48
N PHE A 33 5.14 -15.74 -6.34
CA PHE A 33 5.93 -15.75 -5.12
C PHE A 33 6.33 -14.33 -4.75
N ILE A 34 6.17 -13.94 -3.49
CA ILE A 34 6.52 -12.60 -3.01
C ILE A 34 7.33 -12.69 -1.71
N CYS A 35 8.42 -11.93 -1.60
CA CYS A 35 9.22 -11.88 -0.38
C CYS A 35 8.73 -10.81 0.60
N ASN A 36 9.16 -10.87 1.85
CA ASN A 36 8.79 -9.91 2.90
C ASN A 36 9.16 -8.45 2.53
N GLU A 37 10.31 -8.23 1.91
CA GLU A 37 10.74 -6.88 1.51
C GLU A 37 9.82 -6.27 0.45
N CYS A 38 9.39 -7.06 -0.54
CA CYS A 38 8.46 -6.59 -1.55
C CYS A 38 7.07 -6.31 -0.97
N VAL A 39 6.64 -7.06 0.04
CA VAL A 39 5.39 -6.78 0.76
C VAL A 39 5.49 -5.45 1.51
N GLU A 40 6.60 -5.20 2.21
CA GLU A 40 6.81 -3.95 2.95
C GLU A 40 6.82 -2.73 2.02
N LEU A 41 7.56 -2.82 0.91
CA LEU A 41 7.62 -1.75 -0.09
C LEU A 41 6.25 -1.51 -0.73
N ALA A 42 5.53 -2.57 -1.12
CA ALA A 42 4.19 -2.42 -1.68
C ALA A 42 3.23 -1.78 -0.66
N GLN A 43 3.35 -2.13 0.61
CA GLN A 43 2.52 -1.54 1.66
C GLN A 43 2.84 -0.07 1.92
N GLU A 44 4.09 0.36 1.78
CA GLU A 44 4.49 1.77 1.84
C GLU A 44 3.85 2.57 0.70
N ILE A 45 4.02 2.13 -0.54
CA ILE A 45 3.44 2.80 -1.73
C ILE A 45 1.92 2.96 -1.59
N ILE A 46 1.20 1.89 -1.22
CA ILE A 46 -0.26 1.94 -1.04
C ILE A 46 -0.68 2.92 0.07
N ARG A 47 0.10 3.00 1.15
CA ARG A 47 -0.20 3.94 2.25
C ARG A 47 0.02 5.39 1.85
N GLU A 48 1.06 5.66 1.07
CA GLU A 48 1.34 7.00 0.55
C GLU A 48 0.21 7.47 -0.37
N GLU A 49 -0.19 6.63 -1.33
CA GLU A 49 -1.31 6.95 -2.23
C GLU A 49 -2.62 7.20 -1.46
N LEU A 50 -2.95 6.36 -0.48
CA LEU A 50 -4.15 6.56 0.34
C LEU A 50 -4.07 7.85 1.18
N ALA A 51 -2.88 8.21 1.66
CA ALA A 51 -2.69 9.46 2.39
C ALA A 51 -2.86 10.69 1.48
N GLU A 52 -2.38 10.61 0.23
CA GLU A 52 -2.59 11.65 -0.78
C GLU A 52 -4.07 11.80 -1.15
N GLU A 53 -4.80 10.70 -1.32
CA GLU A 53 -6.26 10.73 -1.57
C GLU A 53 -7.01 11.41 -0.42
N VAL A 54 -6.71 11.07 0.84
CA VAL A 54 -7.32 11.74 2.00
C VAL A 54 -6.98 13.24 2.05
N LEU A 55 -5.76 13.61 1.68
CA LEU A 55 -5.34 15.01 1.63
C LEU A 55 -6.06 15.77 0.51
N ALA A 56 -6.28 15.12 -0.63
CA ALA A 56 -7.05 15.66 -1.74
C ALA A 56 -8.52 15.90 -1.34
N ASP A 57 -9.17 14.93 -0.69
CA ASP A 57 -10.54 15.07 -0.18
C ASP A 57 -10.67 16.24 0.81
N LEU A 58 -9.69 16.42 1.70
CA LEU A 58 -9.69 17.55 2.65
C LEU A 58 -9.49 18.91 1.96
N SER A 59 -8.83 18.94 0.79
CA SER A 59 -8.63 20.17 0.03
C SER A 59 -9.91 20.67 -0.66
N GLU A 60 -10.90 19.79 -0.84
CA GLU A 60 -12.22 20.14 -1.39
C GLU A 60 -13.18 20.74 -0.34
N VAL A 61 -12.83 20.68 0.95
CA VAL A 61 -13.66 21.24 2.01
C VAL A 61 -13.45 22.76 2.10
N PRO A 62 -14.51 23.58 1.93
CA PRO A 62 -14.38 25.03 1.97
C PRO A 62 -13.95 25.51 3.36
N LYS A 63 -13.19 26.60 3.39
CA LYS A 63 -12.73 27.21 4.66
C LYS A 63 -13.93 27.68 5.49
N PRO A 64 -13.81 27.80 6.83
CA PRO A 64 -14.93 28.23 7.67
C PRO A 64 -15.61 29.55 7.23
N ILE A 65 -14.82 30.50 6.69
CA ILE A 65 -15.34 31.76 6.13
C ILE A 65 -16.15 31.54 4.84
N GLU A 66 -15.68 30.65 3.96
CA GLU A 66 -16.38 30.30 2.71
C GLU A 66 -17.65 29.52 3.01
N LEU A 67 -17.59 28.61 3.98
CA LEU A 67 -18.74 27.86 4.47
C LEU A 67 -19.81 28.79 5.06
N LEU A 68 -19.42 29.78 5.87
CA LEU A 68 -20.33 30.79 6.39
C LEU A 68 -20.98 31.60 5.24
N HIS A 69 -20.19 31.96 4.22
CA HIS A 69 -20.72 32.65 3.05
C HIS A 69 -21.78 31.81 2.33
N ILE A 70 -21.50 30.52 2.07
CA ILE A 70 -22.45 29.57 1.46
C ILE A 70 -23.71 29.46 2.31
N LEU A 71 -23.57 29.29 3.63
CA LEU A 71 -24.70 29.14 4.55
C LEU A 71 -25.61 30.37 4.57
N ASN A 72 -25.04 31.58 4.49
CA ASN A 72 -25.81 32.82 4.44
C ASN A 72 -26.70 32.97 3.19
N HIS A 73 -26.46 32.19 2.12
CA HIS A 73 -27.37 32.14 0.96
C HIS A 73 -28.63 31.32 1.22
N TYR A 74 -28.59 30.39 2.17
CA TYR A 74 -29.70 29.46 2.45
C TYR A 74 -30.35 29.68 3.81
N VAL A 75 -29.62 30.25 4.76
CA VAL A 75 -30.02 30.42 6.15
C VAL A 75 -29.97 31.90 6.48
N ILE A 76 -31.14 32.53 6.59
CA ILE A 76 -31.28 33.97 6.84
C ILE A 76 -31.75 34.20 8.28
N GLY A 77 -31.04 35.05 9.02
CA GLY A 77 -31.47 35.57 10.33
C GLY A 77 -31.08 34.72 11.55
N GLN A 78 -29.93 34.05 11.53
CA GLN A 78 -29.38 33.26 12.65
C GLN A 78 -28.37 34.04 13.52
N ASP A 79 -28.51 35.36 13.62
CA ASP A 79 -27.76 36.13 14.64
C ASP A 79 -28.14 35.70 16.06
#